data_AF-A0A928Q7G1-F1
#
_entry.id   AF-A0A928Q7G1-F1
#
_cell.length_a   1.000
_cell.length_b   1.000
_cell.length_c   1.000
_cell.angle_alpha   90.00
_cell.angle_beta   90.00
_cell.angle_gamma   90.00
#
_symmetry.space_group_name_H-M   'P 1'
#
loop_
_entity.id
_entity.type
_entity.pdbx_description
1 polymer ?
#
loop_
_entity_poly.entity_id
_entity_poly.type
_entity_poly.pdbx_seq_one_letter_code
_entity_poly.pdbx_strand_id
1 'polypeptide(L)'
;MIKKVAIILLLVILSLPLLLVISYYAPYKYVENCFYSNKENFEQLPSYFKILQTDGISSVDIDENDLSNTVYNEVKAILASLQEQYRKDNEYAVFSFAKAEYDENGNVLLYMIAKSEKLKNGDGINSHDIRIYYLVYIDENYNGNSRLHIDKDYKEPFYGNWYTWSSDTYSG
;
A
#
# COMPACT_ATOMS: atom_id res chain seq x y z
N MET A 1 -22.54 -10.05 -44.46
CA MET A 1 -21.48 -10.73 -43.69
C MET A 1 -20.41 -9.74 -43.20
N ILE A 2 -19.82 -8.94 -44.10
CA ILE A 2 -18.77 -7.93 -43.80
C ILE A 2 -19.17 -6.93 -42.70
N LYS A 3 -20.41 -6.39 -42.72
CA LYS A 3 -20.89 -5.45 -41.68
C LYS A 3 -20.91 -6.05 -40.27
N LYS A 4 -21.21 -7.35 -40.10
CA LYS A 4 -21.22 -8.01 -38.78
C LYS A 4 -19.80 -8.20 -38.25
N VAL A 5 -18.85 -8.56 -39.12
CA VAL A 5 -17.42 -8.68 -38.77
C VAL A 5 -16.85 -7.33 -38.37
N ALA A 6 -17.17 -6.25 -39.10
CA ALA A 6 -16.72 -4.90 -38.78
C ALA A 6 -17.24 -4.40 -37.41
N ILE A 7 -18.51 -4.69 -37.08
CA ILE A 7 -19.09 -4.33 -35.78
C ILE A 7 -18.41 -5.10 -34.63
N ILE A 8 -18.15 -6.41 -34.81
CA ILE A 8 -17.44 -7.22 -33.80
C ILE A 8 -16.00 -6.70 -33.60
N LEU A 9 -15.29 -6.39 -34.69
CA LEU A 9 -13.93 -5.86 -34.61
C LEU A 9 -13.89 -4.51 -33.86
N LEU A 10 -14.86 -3.63 -34.14
CA LEU A 10 -14.98 -2.33 -33.47
C LEU A 10 -15.23 -2.50 -31.96
N LEU A 11 -16.09 -3.45 -31.57
CA LEU A 11 -16.36 -3.75 -30.16
C LEU A 11 -15.12 -4.28 -29.42
N VAL A 12 -14.33 -5.15 -30.07
CA VAL A 12 -13.08 -5.67 -29.49
C VAL A 12 -12.03 -4.55 -29.33
N ILE A 13 -11.90 -3.67 -30.32
CA ILE A 13 -10.98 -2.53 -30.25
C ILE A 13 -11.38 -1.56 -29.14
N LEU A 14 -12.67 -1.33 -28.94
CA LEU A 14 -13.17 -0.46 -27.88
C LEU A 14 -13.06 -1.09 -26.48
N SER A 15 -13.13 -2.41 -26.36
CA SER A 15 -13.05 -3.09 -25.06
C SER A 15 -11.62 -3.28 -24.57
N LEU A 16 -10.62 -3.37 -25.46
CA LEU A 16 -9.22 -3.55 -25.08
C LEU A 16 -8.68 -2.44 -24.16
N PRO A 17 -8.83 -1.14 -24.48
CA PRO A 17 -8.37 -0.06 -23.61
C PRO A 17 -9.05 -0.09 -22.25
N LEU A 18 -10.36 -0.39 -22.22
CA LEU A 18 -11.11 -0.51 -20.98
C LEU A 18 -10.58 -1.66 -20.10
N LEU A 19 -10.31 -2.81 -20.70
CA LEU A 19 -9.70 -3.94 -20.00
C LEU A 19 -8.33 -3.59 -19.43
N LEU A 20 -7.49 -2.88 -20.21
CA LEU A 20 -6.17 -2.43 -19.76
C LEU A 20 -6.30 -1.49 -18.55
N VAL A 21 -7.19 -0.50 -18.61
CA VAL A 21 -7.46 0.42 -17.50
C VAL A 21 -7.94 -0.35 -16.28
N ILE A 22 -8.92 -1.25 -16.42
CA ILE A 22 -9.43 -2.05 -15.29
C ILE A 22 -8.31 -2.88 -14.67
N SER A 23 -7.50 -3.57 -15.48
CA SER A 23 -6.39 -4.38 -14.96
C SER A 23 -5.33 -3.53 -14.27
N TYR A 24 -5.09 -2.30 -14.71
CA TYR A 24 -4.14 -1.39 -14.07
C TYR A 24 -4.66 -0.86 -12.73
N TYR A 25 -5.95 -0.52 -12.63
CA TYR A 25 -6.56 0.04 -11.41
C TYR A 25 -7.00 -1.02 -10.40
N ALA A 26 -7.18 -2.29 -10.82
CA ALA A 26 -7.67 -3.35 -9.94
C ALA A 26 -6.82 -3.54 -8.67
N PRO A 27 -5.47 -3.51 -8.71
CA PRO A 27 -4.65 -3.64 -7.50
C PRO A 27 -4.79 -2.46 -6.54
N TYR A 28 -4.89 -1.22 -7.05
CA TYR A 28 -5.15 -0.05 -6.21
C TYR A 28 -6.51 -0.16 -5.52
N LYS A 29 -7.54 -0.55 -6.27
CA LYS A 29 -8.89 -0.74 -5.73
C LYS A 29 -8.97 -1.88 -4.72
N TYR A 30 -8.14 -2.92 -4.89
CA TYR A 30 -7.99 -3.98 -3.89
C TYR A 30 -7.48 -3.39 -2.56
N VAL A 31 -6.44 -2.56 -2.59
CA VAL A 31 -5.90 -1.90 -1.39
C VAL A 31 -6.93 -0.96 -0.76
N GLU A 32 -7.65 -0.17 -1.54
CA GLU A 32 -8.72 0.70 -1.03
C GLU A 32 -9.87 -0.10 -0.40
N ASN A 33 -10.28 -1.21 -1.03
CA ASN A 33 -11.29 -2.10 -0.46
C ASN A 33 -10.81 -2.77 0.83
N CYS A 34 -9.52 -3.13 0.92
CA CYS A 34 -8.90 -3.61 2.14
C CYS A 34 -9.02 -2.56 3.26
N PHE A 35 -8.71 -1.28 2.95
CA PHE A 35 -8.91 -0.17 3.86
C PHE A 35 -10.35 -0.10 4.38
N TYR A 36 -11.33 -0.01 3.48
CA TYR A 36 -12.73 0.14 3.90
C TYR A 36 -13.26 -1.07 4.69
N SER A 37 -12.75 -2.27 4.39
CA SER A 37 -13.15 -3.49 5.10
C SER A 37 -12.60 -3.56 6.53
N ASN A 38 -11.51 -2.84 6.82
CA ASN A 38 -10.84 -2.81 8.12
C ASN A 38 -10.67 -1.38 8.64
N LYS A 39 -11.62 -0.51 8.29
CA LYS A 39 -11.50 0.94 8.45
C LYS A 39 -11.15 1.34 9.88
N GLU A 40 -11.82 0.75 10.87
CA GLU A 40 -11.60 1.04 12.28
C GLU A 40 -10.15 0.78 12.71
N ASN A 41 -9.58 -0.35 12.30
CA ASN A 41 -8.18 -0.67 12.58
C ASN A 41 -7.24 0.36 11.95
N PHE A 42 -7.46 0.70 10.68
CA PHE A 42 -6.60 1.66 9.99
C PHE A 42 -6.69 3.06 10.58
N GLU A 43 -7.88 3.56 10.91
CA GLU A 43 -8.05 4.88 11.51
C GLU A 43 -7.35 5.03 12.88
N GLN A 44 -7.14 3.94 13.60
CA GLN A 44 -6.43 3.95 14.88
C GLN A 44 -4.90 3.97 14.74
N LEU A 45 -4.35 3.32 13.70
CA LEU A 45 -2.90 3.16 13.54
C LEU A 45 -2.10 4.48 13.60
N PRO A 46 -2.49 5.58 12.92
CA PRO A 46 -1.76 6.84 13.02
C PRO A 46 -1.62 7.34 14.46
N SER A 47 -2.66 7.16 15.27
CA SER A 47 -2.65 7.58 16.68
C SER A 47 -1.69 6.73 17.51
N TYR A 48 -1.65 5.41 17.26
CA TYR A 48 -0.65 4.55 17.90
C TYR A 48 0.77 4.96 17.54
N PHE A 49 1.06 5.20 16.26
CA PHE A 49 2.40 5.65 15.85
C PHE A 49 2.74 7.05 16.37
N LYS A 50 1.78 7.95 16.57
CA LYS A 50 2.02 9.22 17.27
C LYS A 50 2.44 9.02 18.72
N ILE A 51 1.86 8.06 19.43
CA ILE A 51 2.25 7.73 20.82
C ILE A 51 3.67 7.13 20.87
N LEU A 52 4.08 6.40 19.82
CA LEU A 52 5.41 5.80 19.72
C LEU A 52 6.50 6.78 19.30
N GLN A 53 6.12 7.99 18.85
CA GLN A 53 7.07 9.05 18.58
C GLN A 53 7.78 9.43 19.88
N THR A 54 9.11 9.34 19.87
CA THR A 54 9.95 9.82 20.96
C THR A 54 11.04 10.73 20.42
N ASP A 55 11.51 11.67 21.24
CA ASP A 55 12.49 12.67 20.82
C ASP A 55 13.75 12.01 20.23
N GLY A 56 14.10 12.43 19.02
CA GLY A 56 15.28 11.93 18.28
C GLY A 56 15.05 10.65 17.46
N ILE A 57 13.85 10.07 17.46
CA ILE A 57 13.51 8.93 16.58
C ILE A 57 12.89 9.45 15.28
N SER A 58 13.55 9.17 14.15
CA SER A 58 13.07 9.53 12.81
C SER A 58 12.17 8.47 12.17
N SER A 59 12.18 7.23 12.70
CA SER A 59 11.33 6.16 12.19
C SER A 59 11.12 5.05 13.22
N VAL A 60 9.92 4.49 13.24
CA VAL A 60 9.58 3.28 14.00
C VAL A 60 9.13 2.21 13.01
N ASP A 61 9.67 1.02 13.15
CA ASP A 61 9.28 -0.17 12.41
C ASP A 61 8.78 -1.20 13.41
N ILE A 62 7.59 -1.75 13.16
CA ILE A 62 6.98 -2.78 14.01
C ILE A 62 6.80 -4.03 13.18
N ASP A 63 7.62 -5.02 13.51
CA ASP A 63 7.47 -6.41 13.07
C ASP A 63 6.68 -7.21 14.14
N GLU A 64 6.08 -8.32 13.72
CA GLU A 64 5.31 -9.23 14.56
C GLU A 64 6.10 -9.79 15.77
N ASN A 65 7.44 -9.79 15.67
CA ASN A 65 8.35 -10.43 16.63
C ASN A 65 8.84 -9.54 17.79
N ASP A 66 8.54 -8.23 17.80
CA ASP A 66 9.10 -7.30 18.79
C ASP A 66 8.35 -7.33 20.15
N LEU A 67 9.05 -7.44 21.29
CA LEU A 67 8.48 -7.63 22.63
C LEU A 67 8.51 -6.34 23.47
N SER A 68 7.78 -5.31 23.05
CA SER A 68 7.65 -4.08 23.84
C SER A 68 6.18 -3.63 24.02
N ASN A 69 6.00 -2.63 24.91
CA ASN A 69 4.80 -1.92 25.43
C ASN A 69 3.41 -2.18 24.79
N THR A 70 2.32 -1.98 25.55
CA THR A 70 0.91 -2.17 25.15
C THR A 70 0.56 -1.65 23.75
N VAL A 71 1.04 -0.47 23.35
CA VAL A 71 0.78 0.10 22.00
C VAL A 71 1.36 -0.77 20.88
N TYR A 72 2.55 -1.34 21.06
CA TYR A 72 3.13 -2.27 20.07
C TYR A 72 2.28 -3.53 19.94
N ASN A 73 1.73 -4.03 21.05
CA ASN A 73 0.86 -5.20 21.03
C ASN A 73 -0.46 -4.95 20.27
N GLU A 74 -1.04 -3.76 20.40
CA GLU A 74 -2.23 -3.37 19.62
C GLU A 74 -1.92 -3.31 18.12
N VAL A 75 -0.82 -2.64 17.73
CA VAL A 75 -0.40 -2.59 16.32
C VAL A 75 -0.13 -3.99 15.77
N LYS A 76 0.58 -4.85 16.52
CA LYS A 76 0.84 -6.24 16.11
C LYS A 76 -0.44 -7.06 15.98
N ALA A 77 -1.40 -6.89 16.89
CA ALA A 77 -2.69 -7.60 16.80
C ALA A 77 -3.46 -7.19 15.53
N ILE A 78 -3.45 -5.90 15.19
CA ILE A 78 -4.01 -5.40 13.93
C ILE A 78 -3.29 -6.03 12.72
N LEU A 79 -1.96 -5.98 12.70
CA LEU A 79 -1.16 -6.52 11.60
C LEU A 79 -1.36 -8.03 11.40
N ALA A 80 -1.33 -8.81 12.49
CA ALA A 80 -1.55 -10.25 12.44
C ALA A 80 -2.95 -10.60 11.91
N SER A 81 -3.98 -9.87 12.34
CA SER A 81 -5.35 -10.04 11.84
C SER A 81 -5.47 -9.75 10.33
N LEU A 82 -4.89 -8.63 9.88
CA LEU A 82 -4.85 -8.26 8.47
C LEU A 82 -4.06 -9.27 7.64
N GLN A 83 -2.90 -9.72 8.14
CA GLN A 83 -2.08 -10.70 7.46
C GLN A 83 -2.84 -12.02 7.27
N GLU A 84 -3.50 -12.54 8.31
CA GLU A 84 -4.30 -13.77 8.21
C GLU A 84 -5.40 -13.65 7.14
N GLN A 85 -6.04 -12.48 7.07
CA GLN A 85 -7.11 -12.24 6.10
C GLN A 85 -6.60 -12.17 4.65
N TYR A 86 -5.45 -11.54 4.41
CA TYR A 86 -5.00 -11.14 3.06
C TYR A 86 -3.79 -11.92 2.53
N ARG A 87 -3.09 -12.70 3.35
CA ARG A 87 -1.89 -13.45 2.94
C ARG A 87 -2.14 -14.41 1.78
N LYS A 88 -3.29 -15.08 1.74
CA LYS A 88 -3.62 -16.08 0.69
C LYS A 88 -3.71 -15.49 -0.72
N ASP A 89 -3.94 -14.19 -0.83
CA ASP A 89 -4.09 -13.48 -2.11
C ASP A 89 -2.76 -12.91 -2.62
N ASN A 90 -1.66 -13.13 -1.90
CA ASN A 90 -0.39 -12.45 -2.10
C ASN A 90 0.79 -13.44 -2.09
N GLU A 91 1.71 -13.28 -3.03
CA GLU A 91 2.93 -14.11 -3.12
C GLU A 91 3.97 -13.71 -2.07
N TYR A 92 4.00 -12.44 -1.66
CA TYR A 92 4.90 -11.90 -0.65
C TYR A 92 4.17 -11.49 0.62
N ALA A 93 4.91 -11.38 1.72
CA ALA A 93 4.37 -11.12 3.06
C ALA A 93 3.75 -9.72 3.17
N VAL A 94 2.43 -9.63 2.95
CA VAL A 94 1.62 -8.43 3.23
C VAL A 94 1.40 -8.28 4.73
N PHE A 95 1.26 -7.03 5.19
CA PHE A 95 1.05 -6.67 6.60
C PHE A 95 2.02 -7.33 7.59
N SER A 96 3.20 -7.73 7.12
CA SER A 96 4.30 -8.26 7.95
C SER A 96 4.94 -7.18 8.80
N PHE A 97 4.82 -5.92 8.38
CA PHE A 97 5.30 -4.77 9.14
C PHE A 97 4.42 -3.55 8.93
N ALA A 98 4.54 -2.61 9.84
CA ALA A 98 4.09 -1.22 9.68
C ALA A 98 5.25 -0.30 10.01
N LYS A 99 5.54 0.64 9.10
CA LYS A 99 6.62 1.60 9.29
C LYS A 99 6.09 3.02 9.32
N ALA A 100 6.46 3.76 10.35
CA ALA A 100 6.26 5.20 10.46
C ALA A 100 7.59 5.93 10.29
N GLU A 101 7.55 7.03 9.54
CA GLU A 101 8.61 8.03 9.42
C GLU A 101 8.06 9.34 10.02
N TYR A 102 8.89 10.03 10.80
CA TYR A 102 8.51 11.27 11.48
C TYR A 102 9.32 12.44 10.92
N ASP A 103 8.66 13.58 10.71
CA ASP A 103 9.36 14.83 10.41
C ASP A 103 9.84 15.53 11.70
N GLU A 104 10.51 16.68 11.53
CA GLU A 104 11.06 17.45 12.66
C GLU A 104 10.00 17.97 13.64
N ASN A 105 8.72 18.02 13.21
CA ASN A 105 7.60 18.45 14.04
C ASN A 105 6.81 17.26 14.62
N GLY A 106 7.21 16.03 14.33
CA GLY A 106 6.52 14.82 14.77
C GLY A 106 5.30 14.43 13.94
N ASN A 107 5.08 15.04 12.78
CA ASN A 107 4.05 14.58 11.86
C ASN A 107 4.46 13.21 11.31
N VAL A 108 3.46 12.35 11.07
CA VAL A 108 3.65 10.94 10.73
C VAL A 108 3.39 10.68 9.25
N LEU A 109 4.31 9.98 8.62
CA LEU A 109 4.07 9.20 7.41
C LEU A 109 4.12 7.72 7.77
N LEU A 110 2.99 7.04 7.69
CA LEU A 110 2.85 5.61 7.98
C LEU A 110 2.62 4.85 6.69
N TYR A 111 3.29 3.73 6.49
CA TYR A 111 3.04 2.86 5.36
C TYR A 111 3.17 1.38 5.70
N MET A 112 2.47 0.58 4.92
CA MET A 112 2.46 -0.87 5.05
C MET A 112 2.14 -1.52 3.69
N ILE A 113 2.68 -2.72 3.50
CA ILE A 113 2.45 -3.49 2.28
C ILE A 113 1.08 -4.14 2.36
N ALA A 114 0.16 -3.72 1.49
CA ALA A 114 -1.21 -4.23 1.45
C ALA A 114 -1.43 -5.24 0.29
N LYS A 115 -0.61 -5.16 -0.75
CA LYS A 115 -0.64 -6.11 -1.86
C LYS A 115 0.72 -6.22 -2.55
N SER A 116 1.01 -7.37 -3.12
CA SER A 116 2.14 -7.59 -4.02
C SER A 116 1.69 -8.33 -5.28
N GLU A 117 2.37 -8.07 -6.40
CA GLU A 117 2.13 -8.76 -7.66
C GLU A 117 3.44 -9.02 -8.39
N LYS A 118 3.57 -10.20 -9.00
CA LYS A 118 4.69 -10.51 -9.88
C LYS A 118 4.55 -9.79 -11.22
N LEU A 119 5.60 -9.08 -11.61
CA LEU A 119 5.67 -8.42 -12.91
C LEU A 119 6.00 -9.46 -13.99
N LYS A 120 5.17 -9.52 -15.03
CA LYS A 120 5.30 -10.52 -16.12
C LYS A 120 6.65 -10.51 -16.83
N ASN A 121 7.33 -9.37 -16.85
CA ASN A 121 8.58 -9.16 -17.58
C ASN A 121 9.79 -8.99 -16.65
N GLY A 122 9.62 -9.15 -15.34
CA GLY A 122 10.73 -9.06 -14.40
C GLY A 122 11.42 -10.40 -14.19
N ASP A 123 12.71 -10.36 -13.95
CA ASP A 123 13.56 -11.53 -13.72
C ASP A 123 14.21 -11.57 -12.32
N GLY A 124 14.02 -10.53 -11.50
CA GLY A 124 14.55 -10.43 -10.14
C GLY A 124 16.07 -10.22 -10.07
N ILE A 125 16.74 -10.17 -11.22
CA ILE A 125 18.21 -10.07 -11.33
C ILE A 125 18.62 -8.79 -12.06
N ASN A 126 18.06 -8.57 -13.27
CA ASN A 126 18.37 -7.42 -14.11
C ASN A 126 17.20 -6.43 -14.20
N SER A 127 16.02 -6.84 -13.73
CA SER A 127 14.79 -6.08 -13.76
C SER A 127 13.90 -6.39 -12.55
N HIS A 128 13.20 -5.36 -12.05
CA HIS A 128 12.20 -5.54 -11.02
C HIS A 128 11.15 -6.57 -11.45
N ASP A 129 10.87 -7.53 -10.58
CA ASP A 129 9.92 -8.62 -10.80
C ASP A 129 8.75 -8.62 -9.84
N ILE A 130 8.73 -7.67 -8.89
CA ILE A 130 7.61 -7.46 -7.99
C ILE A 130 7.16 -6.01 -8.09
N ARG A 131 5.84 -5.82 -8.11
CA ARG A 131 5.20 -4.56 -7.75
C ARG A 131 4.59 -4.68 -6.38
N ILE A 132 4.97 -3.79 -5.48
CA ILE A 132 4.40 -3.65 -4.15
C ILE A 132 3.39 -2.51 -4.17
N TYR A 133 2.23 -2.74 -3.57
CA TYR A 133 1.21 -1.73 -3.35
C TYR A 133 1.09 -1.46 -1.85
N TYR A 134 1.26 -0.20 -1.50
CA TYR A 134 1.25 0.28 -0.14
C TYR A 134 -0.08 0.96 0.17
N LEU A 135 -0.54 0.73 1.40
CA LEU A 135 -1.46 1.63 2.06
C LEU A 135 -0.63 2.64 2.84
N VAL A 136 -0.88 3.93 2.60
CA VAL A 136 -0.05 5.03 3.13
C VAL A 136 -0.94 6.04 3.82
N TYR A 137 -0.58 6.42 5.04
CA TYR A 137 -1.14 7.58 5.74
C TYR A 137 -0.09 8.69 5.79
N ILE A 138 -0.49 9.92 5.48
CA ILE A 138 0.39 11.09 5.53
C ILE A 138 -0.33 12.16 6.34
N ASP A 139 0.20 12.51 7.51
CA ASP A 139 -0.29 13.65 8.28
C ASP A 139 -0.32 14.90 7.39
N GLU A 140 -1.37 15.72 7.54
CA GLU A 140 -1.62 16.90 6.69
C GLU A 140 -0.42 17.86 6.63
N ASN A 141 0.30 17.98 7.75
CA ASN A 141 1.46 18.86 7.89
C ASN A 141 2.81 18.16 7.70
N TYR A 142 2.82 16.87 7.32
CA TYR A 142 4.06 16.14 7.10
C TYR A 142 4.89 16.79 5.98
N ASN A 143 6.15 17.10 6.30
CA ASN A 143 7.09 17.72 5.37
C ASN A 143 8.43 16.97 5.25
N GLY A 144 8.52 15.78 5.85
CA GLY A 144 9.71 14.93 5.78
C GLY A 144 9.92 14.31 4.40
N ASN A 145 11.16 13.93 4.10
CA ASN A 145 11.47 13.17 2.89
C ASN A 145 11.21 11.69 3.13
N SER A 146 10.20 11.12 2.45
CA SER A 146 9.94 9.68 2.54
C SER A 146 10.96 8.87 1.76
N ARG A 147 11.40 7.73 2.32
CA ARG A 147 12.18 6.74 1.55
C ARG A 147 11.39 6.10 0.42
N LEU A 148 10.07 6.12 0.48
CA LEU A 148 9.20 5.65 -0.61
C LEU A 148 9.07 6.67 -1.75
N HIS A 149 9.72 7.84 -1.65
CA HIS A 149 9.63 8.93 -2.62
C HIS A 149 8.17 9.26 -2.98
N ILE A 150 7.30 9.28 -1.97
CA ILE A 150 5.88 9.59 -2.16
C ILE A 150 5.76 11.07 -2.50
N ASP A 151 5.21 11.35 -3.67
CA ASP A 151 4.85 12.70 -4.10
C ASP A 151 3.40 12.96 -3.72
N LYS A 152 3.19 13.76 -2.67
CA LYS A 152 1.86 14.13 -2.16
C LYS A 152 1.08 15.00 -3.14
N ASP A 153 1.76 15.69 -4.05
CA ASP A 153 1.12 16.57 -5.03
C ASP A 153 0.69 15.78 -6.28
N TYR A 154 1.20 14.55 -6.45
CA TYR A 154 0.90 13.71 -7.61
C TYR A 154 -0.47 13.03 -7.55
N LYS A 155 -1.02 12.79 -6.35
CA LYS A 155 -2.24 12.00 -6.17
C LYS A 155 -3.03 12.45 -4.95
N GLU A 156 -4.33 12.68 -5.13
CA GLU A 156 -5.25 12.95 -4.02
C GLU A 156 -5.47 11.71 -3.13
N PRO A 157 -5.72 11.90 -1.82
CA PRO A 157 -6.06 10.79 -0.94
C PRO A 157 -7.41 10.18 -1.33
N PHE A 158 -7.54 8.86 -1.20
CA PHE A 158 -8.81 8.19 -1.45
C PHE A 158 -9.75 8.27 -0.23
N TYR A 159 -9.20 8.51 0.98
CA TYR A 159 -9.96 8.69 2.21
C TYR A 159 -9.19 9.48 3.27
N GLY A 160 -9.67 10.66 3.66
CA GLY A 160 -8.98 11.49 4.65
C GLY A 160 -7.52 11.74 4.25
N ASN A 161 -6.58 11.25 5.05
CA ASN A 161 -5.14 11.33 4.81
C ASN A 161 -4.53 10.01 4.29
N TRP A 162 -5.36 9.10 3.78
CA TRP A 162 -4.96 7.79 3.27
C TRP A 162 -4.83 7.79 1.74
N TYR A 163 -3.73 7.21 1.29
CA TYR A 163 -3.31 7.10 -0.10
C TYR A 163 -2.99 5.65 -0.44
N THR A 164 -3.12 5.33 -1.72
CA THR A 164 -2.56 4.10 -2.28
C THR A 164 -1.34 4.45 -3.12
N TRP A 165 -0.22 3.80 -2.82
CA TRP A 165 1.05 4.01 -3.51
C TRP A 165 1.59 2.68 -4.04
N SER A 166 2.52 2.72 -5.00
CA SER A 166 3.16 1.51 -5.50
C SER A 166 4.61 1.74 -5.87
N SER A 167 5.44 0.73 -5.68
CA SER A 167 6.82 0.71 -6.16
C SER A 167 7.16 -0.64 -6.76
N ASP A 168 8.04 -0.64 -7.77
CA ASP A 168 8.61 -1.86 -8.32
C ASP A 168 9.92 -2.20 -7.58
N THR A 169 10.11 -3.47 -7.24
CA THR A 169 11.29 -3.98 -6.52
C THR A 169 11.72 -5.35 -7.06
N TYR A 170 12.90 -5.80 -6.65
CA TYR A 170 13.41 -7.14 -6.89
C TYR A 170 12.93 -8.12 -5.81
N SER A 171 12.69 -9.37 -6.18
CA SER A 171 12.29 -10.45 -5.27
C SER A 171 13.38 -10.96 -4.34
N GLY A 172 14.64 -10.81 -4.73
CA GLY A 172 15.79 -11.29 -3.96
C GLY A 172 16.03 -12.77 -4.15
#